data_AF-A0A9W6L2U5-F1
#
_entry.id   AF-A0A9W6L2U5-F1
#
_cell.length_a   1.000
_cell.length_b   1.000
_cell.length_c   1.000
_cell.angle_alpha   90.00
_cell.angle_beta   90.00
_cell.angle_gamma   90.00
#
_symmetry.space_group_name_H-M   'P 1'
#
loop_
_entity.id
_entity.type
_entity.pdbx_description
1 polymer ?
#
loop_
_entity_poly.entity_id
_entity_poly.type
_entity_poly.pdbx_seq_one_letter_code
_entity_poly.pdbx_strand_id
1 'polypeptide(L)'
;MTQNLETILTDPARRPAVVADLNELVGQEVKDKGGMSGAAVKLGYQTVSKIRPGVVPAAVDRMLPQFAGALQPFYADYRTAGAGTDFGAYLAGRPEAADALLGVTDRRAEGSSSEALKKAYAKLRPNARKNVEEALPRLGTLIGRHAASAGV
;
A
#
# COMPACT_ATOMS: atom_id res chain seq x y z
N MET A 1 -25.09 4.15 -5.98
CA MET A 1 -24.41 3.69 -4.75
C MET A 1 -22.93 4.00 -4.90
N THR A 2 -22.34 4.76 -3.98
CA THR A 2 -20.89 5.01 -3.98
C THR A 2 -20.18 3.72 -3.59
N GLN A 3 -19.35 3.19 -4.49
CA GLN A 3 -18.58 1.97 -4.22
C GLN A 3 -17.54 2.24 -3.13
N ASN A 4 -17.60 1.46 -2.05
CA ASN A 4 -16.69 1.54 -0.92
C ASN A 4 -15.50 0.60 -1.15
N LEU A 5 -14.31 1.17 -1.29
CA LEU A 5 -13.06 0.50 -1.60
C LEU A 5 -12.64 -0.49 -0.51
N GLU A 6 -12.85 -0.16 0.76
CA GLU A 6 -12.60 -1.09 1.87
C GLU A 6 -13.48 -2.33 1.74
N THR A 7 -14.79 -2.16 1.53
CA THR A 7 -15.73 -3.27 1.35
C THR A 7 -15.32 -4.16 0.17
N ILE A 8 -14.94 -3.56 -0.96
CA ILE A 8 -14.52 -4.27 -2.17
C ILE A 8 -13.24 -5.08 -1.94
N LEU A 9 -12.21 -4.44 -1.39
CA LEU A 9 -10.89 -5.06 -1.25
C LEU A 9 -10.85 -6.08 -0.10
N THR A 10 -11.76 -5.97 0.85
CA THR A 10 -11.83 -6.86 2.02
C THR A 10 -12.93 -7.92 1.92
N ASP A 11 -13.70 -7.95 0.82
CA ASP A 11 -14.68 -8.99 0.54
C ASP A 11 -14.05 -10.40 0.73
N PRO A 12 -14.65 -11.30 1.51
CA PRO A 12 -14.05 -12.61 1.81
C PRO A 12 -13.70 -13.45 0.58
N ALA A 13 -14.46 -13.35 -0.50
CA ALA A 13 -14.19 -14.09 -1.73
C ALA A 13 -13.05 -13.47 -2.56
N ARG A 14 -12.71 -12.19 -2.33
CA ARG A 14 -11.72 -11.44 -3.10
C ARG A 14 -10.41 -11.21 -2.34
N ARG A 15 -10.50 -11.03 -1.02
CA ARG A 15 -9.38 -10.65 -0.14
C ARG A 15 -8.15 -11.54 -0.30
N PRO A 16 -8.26 -12.88 -0.43
CA PRO A 16 -7.08 -13.73 -0.65
C PRO A 16 -6.29 -13.34 -1.91
N ALA A 17 -6.99 -13.07 -3.02
CA ALA A 17 -6.36 -12.65 -4.28
C ALA A 17 -5.78 -11.23 -4.18
N VAL A 18 -6.50 -10.30 -3.55
CA VAL A 18 -6.00 -8.93 -3.31
C VAL A 18 -4.72 -8.94 -2.49
N VAL A 19 -4.69 -9.70 -1.40
CA VAL A 19 -3.51 -9.82 -0.54
C VAL A 19 -2.34 -10.48 -1.30
N ALA A 20 -2.60 -11.52 -2.09
CA ALA A 20 -1.56 -12.16 -2.90
C ALA A 20 -0.93 -11.18 -3.90
N ASP A 21 -1.75 -10.48 -4.68
CA ASP A 21 -1.30 -9.52 -5.69
C ASP A 21 -0.55 -8.34 -5.04
N LEU A 22 -1.03 -7.83 -3.89
CA LEU A 22 -0.34 -6.77 -3.15
C LEU A 22 1.02 -7.22 -2.59
N ASN A 23 1.14 -8.48 -2.15
CA ASN A 23 2.43 -9.01 -1.71
C ASN A 23 3.42 -9.15 -2.85
N GLU A 24 2.96 -9.58 -4.02
CA GLU A 24 3.79 -9.62 -5.21
C GLU A 24 4.25 -8.21 -5.58
N LEU A 25 3.34 -7.23 -5.59
CA LEU A 25 3.66 -5.84 -5.85
C LEU A 25 4.72 -5.29 -4.88
N VAL A 26 4.60 -5.55 -3.57
CA VAL A 26 5.64 -5.15 -2.59
C VAL A 26 7.00 -5.73 -2.96
N GLY A 27 7.05 -7.01 -3.34
CA GLY A 27 8.29 -7.66 -3.79
C GLY A 27 8.88 -7.01 -5.05
N GLN A 28 8.04 -6.70 -6.03
CA GLN A 28 8.43 -6.02 -7.27
C GLN A 28 8.96 -4.60 -6.99
N GLU A 29 8.24 -3.81 -6.20
CA GLU A 29 8.64 -2.45 -5.83
C GLU A 29 9.98 -2.41 -5.09
N VAL A 30 10.21 -3.36 -4.17
CA VAL A 30 11.49 -3.50 -3.49
C VAL A 30 12.60 -3.90 -4.47
N LYS A 31 12.34 -4.87 -5.34
CA LYS A 31 13.31 -5.36 -6.34
C LYS A 31 13.72 -4.28 -7.33
N ASP A 32 12.80 -3.41 -7.72
CA ASP A 32 13.03 -2.38 -8.73
C ASP A 32 13.73 -1.13 -8.18
N LYS A 33 13.85 -0.98 -6.84
CA LYS A 33 14.51 0.20 -6.25
C LYS A 33 15.97 0.34 -6.71
N GLY A 34 16.36 1.55 -7.12
CA GLY A 34 17.73 1.88 -7.54
C GLY A 34 18.52 2.68 -6.51
N GLY A 35 19.82 2.85 -6.77
CA GLY A 35 20.73 3.70 -5.97
C GLY A 35 21.02 3.19 -4.56
N MET A 36 21.75 4.00 -3.78
CA MET A 36 22.21 3.63 -2.43
C MET A 36 21.04 3.36 -1.45
N SER A 37 19.99 4.19 -1.50
CA SER A 37 18.78 3.98 -0.69
C SER A 37 18.02 2.71 -1.12
N GLY A 38 17.96 2.41 -2.42
CA GLY A 38 17.35 1.18 -2.92
C GLY A 38 18.07 -0.09 -2.47
N ALA A 39 19.41 -0.08 -2.43
CA ALA A 39 20.19 -1.21 -1.91
C ALA A 39 19.87 -1.48 -0.43
N ALA A 40 19.76 -0.43 0.39
CA ALA A 40 19.40 -0.55 1.79
C ALA A 40 17.98 -1.11 1.99
N VAL A 41 16.99 -0.66 1.19
CA VAL A 41 15.62 -1.17 1.25
C VAL A 41 15.56 -2.66 0.86
N LYS A 42 16.25 -3.05 -0.22
CA LYS A 42 16.34 -4.46 -0.65
C LYS A 42 16.93 -5.35 0.44
N LEU A 43 18.05 -4.93 1.02
CA LEU A 43 18.71 -5.68 2.07
C LEU A 43 17.82 -5.81 3.31
N GLY A 44 17.19 -4.71 3.74
CA GLY A 44 16.26 -4.70 4.87
C GLY A 44 15.07 -5.64 4.66
N TYR A 45 14.44 -5.58 3.49
CA TYR A 45 13.33 -6.45 3.11
C TYR A 45 13.72 -7.94 3.10
N GLN A 46 14.85 -8.27 2.50
CA GLN A 46 15.34 -9.65 2.48
C GLN A 46 15.66 -10.16 3.89
N THR A 47 16.29 -9.32 4.72
CA THR A 47 16.66 -9.68 6.08
C THR A 47 15.42 -9.95 6.93
N VAL A 48 14.43 -9.05 6.91
CA VAL A 48 13.21 -9.23 7.71
C VAL A 48 12.41 -10.44 7.24
N SER A 49 12.34 -10.67 5.92
CA SER A 49 11.65 -11.82 5.34
C SER A 49 12.33 -13.16 5.70
N LYS A 50 13.66 -13.18 5.85
CA LYS A 50 14.42 -14.36 6.29
C LYS A 50 14.29 -14.63 7.79
N ILE A 51 14.37 -13.59 8.62
CA ILE A 51 14.28 -13.71 10.08
C ILE A 51 12.87 -14.08 10.53
N ARG A 52 11.85 -13.51 9.87
CA ARG A 52 10.45 -13.76 10.18
C ARG A 52 9.65 -14.04 8.91
N PRO A 53 9.70 -15.28 8.39
CA PRO A 53 8.93 -15.68 7.23
C PRO A 53 7.44 -15.34 7.41
N GLY A 54 6.81 -14.78 6.38
CA GLY A 54 5.40 -14.41 6.40
C GLY A 54 5.06 -13.08 7.09
N VAL A 55 6.03 -12.36 7.67
CA VAL A 55 5.77 -11.06 8.34
C VAL A 55 5.19 -10.01 7.40
N VAL A 56 5.69 -9.94 6.16
CA VAL A 56 5.22 -8.98 5.15
C VAL A 56 3.80 -9.34 4.70
N PRO A 57 3.50 -10.59 4.26
CA PRO A 57 2.13 -11.00 3.97
C PRO A 57 1.13 -10.74 5.09
N ALA A 58 1.49 -11.07 6.33
CA ALA A 58 0.63 -10.82 7.47
C ALA A 58 0.40 -9.33 7.73
N ALA A 59 1.42 -8.49 7.48
CA ALA A 59 1.28 -7.03 7.60
C ALA A 59 0.38 -6.46 6.51
N VAL A 60 0.57 -6.85 5.25
CA VAL A 60 -0.27 -6.45 4.10
C VAL A 60 -1.73 -6.81 4.37
N ASP A 61 -2.00 -8.06 4.73
CA ASP A 61 -3.36 -8.53 5.03
C ASP A 61 -4.00 -7.77 6.20
N ARG A 62 -3.25 -7.59 7.29
CA ARG A 62 -3.77 -6.92 8.49
C ARG A 62 -4.05 -5.43 8.28
N MET A 63 -3.31 -4.77 7.39
CA MET A 63 -3.40 -3.33 7.15
C MET A 63 -4.28 -2.96 5.95
N LEU A 64 -4.69 -3.95 5.16
CA LEU A 64 -5.49 -3.76 3.95
C LEU A 64 -6.75 -2.91 4.19
N PRO A 65 -7.59 -3.15 5.22
CA PRO A 65 -8.79 -2.35 5.44
C PRO A 65 -8.47 -0.86 5.65
N GLN A 66 -7.45 -0.56 6.45
CA GLN A 66 -7.07 0.82 6.77
C GLN A 66 -6.41 1.53 5.59
N PHE A 67 -5.63 0.81 4.77
CA PHE A 67 -5.10 1.36 3.52
C PHE A 67 -6.20 1.63 2.50
N ALA A 68 -7.17 0.73 2.37
CA ALA A 68 -8.33 0.94 1.51
C ALA A 68 -9.15 2.17 1.96
N GLY A 69 -9.36 2.32 3.28
CA GLY A 69 -9.99 3.51 3.85
C GLY A 69 -9.18 4.79 3.58
N ALA A 70 -7.86 4.75 3.66
CA ALA A 70 -6.99 5.89 3.36
C ALA A 70 -7.04 6.29 1.87
N LEU A 71 -7.22 5.33 0.97
CA LEU A 71 -7.34 5.56 -0.48
C LEU A 71 -8.78 5.88 -0.92
N GLN A 72 -9.77 5.70 -0.06
CA GLN A 72 -11.19 5.90 -0.40
C GLN A 72 -11.50 7.30 -0.96
N PRO A 73 -10.99 8.42 -0.39
CA PRO A 73 -11.25 9.75 -0.95
C PRO A 73 -10.70 9.89 -2.38
N PHE A 74 -9.48 9.40 -2.62
CA PHE A 74 -8.84 9.40 -3.94
C PHE A 74 -9.63 8.57 -4.94
N TYR A 75 -10.11 7.40 -4.52
CA TYR A 75 -10.90 6.53 -5.37
C TYR A 75 -12.29 7.14 -5.67
N ALA A 76 -12.93 7.77 -4.69
CA ALA A 76 -14.19 8.46 -4.89
C ALA A 76 -14.05 9.62 -5.89
N ASP A 77 -13.04 10.45 -5.73
CA ASP A 77 -12.75 11.57 -6.65
C ASP A 77 -12.39 11.09 -8.06
N TYR A 78 -11.59 10.02 -8.18
CA TYR A 78 -11.30 9.37 -9.45
C TYR A 78 -12.59 8.93 -10.17
N ARG A 79 -13.55 8.37 -9.43
CA ARG A 79 -14.82 7.88 -9.98
C ARG A 79 -15.74 9.01 -10.43
N THR A 80 -15.66 10.20 -9.82
CA THR A 80 -16.49 11.36 -10.20
C THR A 80 -15.87 12.19 -11.32
N ALA A 81 -14.54 12.30 -11.38
CA ALA A 81 -13.82 13.08 -12.39
C ALA A 81 -13.91 12.50 -13.84
N GLY A 82 -14.45 11.29 -14.00
CA GLY A 82 -14.60 10.61 -15.28
C GLY A 82 -13.42 9.67 -15.57
N ALA A 83 -13.74 8.40 -15.85
CA ALA A 83 -12.80 7.29 -16.01
C ALA A 83 -12.00 7.30 -17.32
N GLY A 84 -11.55 8.47 -17.79
CA GLY A 84 -10.73 8.59 -19.01
C GLY A 84 -9.36 7.92 -18.89
N THR A 85 -8.93 7.59 -17.66
CA THR A 85 -7.67 6.90 -17.34
C THR A 85 -7.91 5.84 -16.24
N ASP A 86 -6.99 4.89 -16.04
CA ASP A 86 -7.08 3.94 -14.94
C ASP A 86 -6.68 4.59 -13.59
N PHE A 87 -7.04 3.95 -12.47
CA PHE A 87 -6.78 4.50 -11.14
C PHE A 87 -5.27 4.68 -10.84
N GLY A 88 -4.39 3.90 -11.46
CA GLY A 88 -2.94 4.07 -11.35
C GLY A 88 -2.46 5.37 -11.98
N ALA A 89 -2.92 5.67 -13.20
CA ALA A 89 -2.64 6.95 -13.85
C ALA A 89 -3.18 8.15 -13.05
N TYR A 90 -4.33 7.99 -12.38
CA TYR A 90 -4.85 9.01 -11.46
C TYR A 90 -3.92 9.23 -10.26
N LEU A 91 -3.48 8.17 -9.59
CA LEU A 91 -2.60 8.28 -8.41
C LEU A 91 -1.19 8.80 -8.73
N ALA A 92 -0.71 8.64 -9.98
CA ALA A 92 0.58 9.19 -10.40
C ALA A 92 0.66 10.73 -10.24
N GLY A 93 -0.48 11.42 -10.31
CA GLY A 93 -0.59 12.88 -10.10
C GLY A 93 -1.10 13.27 -8.72
N ARG A 94 -1.04 12.37 -7.73
CA ARG A 94 -1.57 12.55 -6.36
C ARG A 94 -0.56 12.11 -5.30
N PRO A 95 0.61 12.76 -5.20
CA PRO A 95 1.65 12.37 -4.24
C PRO A 95 1.16 12.37 -2.78
N GLU A 96 0.14 13.15 -2.46
CA GLU A 96 -0.52 13.17 -1.15
C GLU A 96 -1.23 11.84 -0.79
N ALA A 97 -1.49 10.96 -1.75
CA ALA A 97 -1.94 9.59 -1.48
C ALA A 97 -0.87 8.76 -0.76
N ALA A 98 0.42 9.06 -0.96
CA ALA A 98 1.49 8.43 -0.21
C ALA A 98 1.45 8.82 1.27
N ASP A 99 1.16 10.10 1.55
CA ASP A 99 1.01 10.59 2.92
C ASP A 99 -0.22 9.99 3.61
N ALA A 100 -1.33 9.80 2.88
CA ALA A 100 -2.50 9.10 3.40
C ALA A 100 -2.21 7.64 3.79
N LEU A 101 -1.49 6.90 2.94
CA LEU A 101 -1.06 5.53 3.22
C LEU A 101 -0.10 5.49 4.42
N LEU A 102 0.91 6.35 4.46
CA LEU A 102 1.86 6.39 5.56
C LEU A 102 1.21 6.82 6.87
N GLY A 103 0.16 7.64 6.83
CA GLY A 103 -0.65 7.96 8.00
C GLY A 103 -1.30 6.74 8.66
N VAL A 104 -1.48 5.63 7.93
CA VAL A 104 -1.91 4.34 8.51
C VAL A 104 -0.78 3.70 9.33
N THR A 105 0.44 3.65 8.78
CA THR A 105 1.60 3.09 9.48
C THR A 105 2.05 3.98 10.64
N ASP A 106 1.91 5.30 10.51
CA ASP A 106 2.20 6.30 11.56
C ASP A 106 1.34 6.02 12.79
N ARG A 107 0.01 6.00 12.63
CA ARG A 107 -0.94 5.67 13.71
C ARG A 107 -0.67 4.30 14.35
N ARG A 108 -0.27 3.31 13.54
CA ARG A 108 0.05 1.97 14.04
C ARG A 108 1.32 1.97 14.89
N ALA A 109 2.34 2.70 14.49
CA ALA A 109 3.57 2.85 15.27
C ALA A 109 3.29 3.61 16.57
N GLU A 110 2.56 4.72 16.50
CA GLU A 110 2.16 5.53 17.67
C GLU A 110 1.36 4.70 18.69
N GLY A 111 0.39 3.89 18.21
CA GLY A 111 -0.42 3.01 19.06
C GLY A 111 0.30 1.74 19.55
N SER A 112 1.56 1.50 19.17
CA SER A 112 2.32 0.34 19.65
C SER A 112 2.71 0.51 21.12
N SER A 113 2.66 -0.56 21.92
CA SER A 113 3.26 -0.56 23.27
C SER A 113 4.77 -0.77 23.26
N SER A 114 5.36 -1.12 22.11
CA SER A 114 6.80 -1.37 21.97
C SER A 114 7.56 -0.11 21.56
N GLU A 115 8.32 0.44 22.50
CA GLU A 115 9.23 1.57 22.26
C GLU A 115 10.31 1.26 21.21
N ALA A 116 10.76 0.01 21.15
CA ALA A 116 11.70 -0.45 20.12
C ALA A 116 11.08 -0.35 18.71
N LEU A 117 9.81 -0.77 18.55
CA LEU A 117 9.10 -0.65 17.27
C LEU A 117 8.87 0.81 16.88
N LYS A 118 8.48 1.68 17.83
CA LYS A 118 8.32 3.12 17.58
C LYS A 118 9.62 3.74 17.06
N LYS A 119 10.73 3.50 17.74
CA LYS A 119 12.06 4.03 17.36
C LYS A 119 12.52 3.48 16.02
N ALA A 120 12.32 2.18 15.76
CA ALA A 120 12.66 1.57 14.48
C ALA A 120 11.86 2.21 13.33
N TYR A 121 10.55 2.38 13.52
CA TYR A 121 9.68 3.02 12.54
C TYR A 121 10.07 4.48 12.27
N ALA A 122 10.27 5.28 13.32
CA ALA A 122 10.63 6.69 13.21
C ALA A 122 11.92 6.92 12.39
N LYS A 123 12.89 5.99 12.47
CA LYS A 123 14.12 6.05 11.66
C LYS A 123 13.89 5.75 10.18
N LEU A 124 12.92 4.90 9.85
CA LEU A 124 12.62 4.50 8.48
C LEU A 124 11.69 5.49 7.78
N ARG A 125 10.78 6.11 8.53
CA ARG A 125 9.71 6.97 8.03
C ARG A 125 10.15 8.11 7.10
N PRO A 126 11.27 8.84 7.35
CA PRO A 126 11.72 9.91 6.45
C PRO A 126 11.97 9.45 5.01
N ASN A 127 12.47 8.22 4.85
CA ASN A 127 12.76 7.64 3.54
C ASN A 127 11.56 6.90 2.94
N ALA A 128 10.54 6.59 3.74
CA ALA A 128 9.39 5.80 3.29
C ALA A 128 8.51 6.56 2.29
N ARG A 129 8.38 7.88 2.43
CA ARG A 129 7.48 8.69 1.58
C ARG A 129 7.77 8.55 0.09
N LYS A 130 9.01 8.81 -0.30
CA LYS A 130 9.46 8.67 -1.68
C LYS A 130 9.21 7.25 -2.22
N ASN A 131 9.49 6.24 -1.40
CA ASN A 131 9.31 4.85 -1.80
C ASN A 131 7.84 4.47 -2.04
N VAL A 132 6.90 5.04 -1.27
CA VAL A 132 5.47 4.82 -1.43
C VAL A 132 4.94 5.62 -2.61
N GLU A 133 5.37 6.87 -2.77
CA GLU A 133 5.00 7.74 -3.90
C GLU A 133 5.36 7.10 -5.25
N GLU A 134 6.59 6.56 -5.38
CA GLU A 134 7.03 5.83 -6.58
C GLU A 134 6.17 4.60 -6.89
N ALA A 135 5.58 3.96 -5.87
CA ALA A 135 4.76 2.77 -6.02
C ALA A 135 3.29 3.06 -6.33
N LEU A 136 2.83 4.31 -6.15
CA LEU A 136 1.43 4.71 -6.31
C LEU A 136 0.82 4.33 -7.67
N PRO A 137 1.51 4.49 -8.82
CA PRO A 137 0.93 4.14 -10.11
C PRO A 137 0.59 2.65 -10.21
N ARG A 138 1.54 1.76 -9.88
CA ARG A 138 1.30 0.31 -9.93
C ARG A 138 0.27 -0.14 -8.89
N LEU A 139 0.30 0.44 -7.70
CA LEU A 139 -0.68 0.20 -6.65
C LEU A 139 -2.10 0.56 -7.11
N GLY A 140 -2.27 1.76 -7.71
CA GLY A 140 -3.55 2.22 -8.21
C GLY A 140 -4.09 1.32 -9.33
N THR A 141 -3.26 0.91 -10.28
CA THR A 141 -3.68 -0.02 -11.35
C THR A 141 -4.16 -1.35 -10.78
N LEU A 142 -3.43 -1.94 -9.83
CA LEU A 142 -3.80 -3.18 -9.16
C LEU A 142 -5.13 -3.06 -8.42
N ILE A 143 -5.30 -2.00 -7.63
CA ILE A 143 -6.54 -1.72 -6.91
C ILE A 143 -7.71 -1.52 -7.87
N GLY A 144 -7.49 -0.74 -8.93
CA GLY A 144 -8.48 -0.49 -9.98
C GLY A 144 -8.97 -1.78 -10.63
N ARG A 145 -8.07 -2.73 -10.90
CA ARG A 145 -8.42 -4.06 -11.42
C ARG A 145 -9.32 -4.84 -10.47
N HIS A 146 -8.96 -4.93 -9.19
CA HIS A 146 -9.80 -5.64 -8.21
C HIS A 146 -11.16 -4.99 -8.01
N ALA A 147 -11.24 -3.65 -8.10
CA ALA A 147 -12.49 -2.92 -7.98
C ALA A 147 -13.39 -3.03 -9.22
N ALA A 148 -12.81 -3.03 -10.42
CA ALA A 148 -13.56 -3.25 -11.66
C ALA A 148 -14.20 -4.64 -11.69
N SER A 149 -13.47 -5.68 -11.25
CA SER A 149 -13.99 -7.05 -11.13
C SER A 149 -14.99 -7.25 -9.98
N ALA A 150 -15.40 -6.18 -9.28
CA ALA A 150 -16.49 -6.21 -8.29
C ALA A 150 -17.81 -5.65 -8.86
N GLY A 151 -17.77 -5.05 -10.05
CA GLY A 151 -18.94 -4.51 -10.76
C GLY A 151 -19.46 -5.41 -11.88
N VAL A 152 -19.03 -6.68 -11.93
CA VAL A 152 -19.56 -7.74 -12.81
C VAL A 152 -20.37 -8.71 -11.96
#